data_AF-A0AAI9V0V6-F1
#
_entry.id   AF-A0AAI9V0V6-F1
#
_cell.length_a   1.000
_cell.length_b   1.000
_cell.length_c   1.000
_cell.angle_alpha   90.00
_cell.angle_beta   90.00
_cell.angle_gamma   90.00
#
_symmetry.space_group_name_H-M   'P 1'
#
loop_
_entity.id
_entity.type
_entity.pdbx_description
1 polymer ?
#
loop_
_entity_poly.entity_id
_entity_poly.type
_entity_poly.pdbx_seq_one_letter_code
_entity_poly.pdbx_strand_id
1 'polypeptide(L)'
;MVSSRSFFTLILLTFFSCLLASANAQDGTECSASLPCKVGCCSKFGFCGFGADYCSKSVCTNNCDRKAECDLGGFGKDYVNKTTCPLNVCCSKHGFCGTTEEFCGNKKVSRPSCTVDKSSKFKRVVGYYETWSASRSCNRFYPEQIPRGVYSHIVGLEVQ
;
A
#
# COMPACT_ATOMS: atom_id res chain seq x y z
N MET A 1 -18.25 -38.00 42.27
CA MET A 1 -16.90 -38.46 41.88
C MET A 1 -16.91 -38.76 40.39
N VAL A 2 -16.55 -37.78 39.55
CA VAL A 2 -16.51 -37.98 38.09
C VAL A 2 -15.26 -38.79 37.77
N SER A 3 -15.42 -39.90 37.07
CA SER A 3 -14.36 -40.87 36.78
C SER A 3 -13.18 -40.19 36.06
N SER A 4 -11.97 -40.35 36.60
CA SER A 4 -10.71 -39.79 36.08
C SER A 4 -10.50 -40.07 34.58
N ARG A 5 -11.00 -41.21 34.09
CA ARG A 5 -10.99 -41.58 32.66
C ARG A 5 -11.85 -40.66 31.79
N SER A 6 -12.98 -40.18 32.31
CA SER A 6 -13.91 -39.29 31.60
C SER A 6 -13.41 -37.85 31.55
N PHE A 7 -12.64 -37.43 32.56
CA PHE A 7 -12.01 -36.11 32.61
C PHE A 7 -10.87 -36.01 31.60
N PHE A 8 -10.05 -37.07 31.48
CA PHE A 8 -8.96 -37.13 30.50
C PHE A 8 -9.45 -37.16 29.05
N THR A 9 -10.58 -37.83 28.78
CA THR A 9 -11.19 -37.86 27.43
C THR A 9 -11.78 -36.51 27.04
N LEU A 10 -12.42 -35.79 27.97
CA LEU A 10 -12.88 -34.43 27.71
C LEU A 10 -11.72 -33.48 27.39
N ILE A 11 -10.62 -33.56 28.15
CA ILE A 11 -9.44 -32.73 27.90
C ILE A 11 -8.84 -33.04 26.53
N LEU A 12 -8.66 -34.32 26.17
CA LEU A 12 -8.18 -34.73 24.84
C LEU A 12 -9.09 -34.26 23.69
N LEU A 13 -10.40 -34.36 23.84
CA LEU A 13 -11.37 -33.89 22.84
C LEU A 13 -11.34 -32.37 22.68
N THR A 14 -11.23 -31.62 23.79
CA THR A 14 -11.09 -30.15 23.73
C THR A 14 -9.77 -29.71 23.11
N PHE A 15 -8.67 -30.43 23.38
CA PHE A 15 -7.36 -30.15 22.79
C PHE A 15 -7.34 -30.44 21.28
N PHE A 16 -7.96 -31.54 20.85
CA PHE A 16 -8.07 -31.92 19.43
C PHE A 16 -9.00 -30.96 18.66
N SER A 17 -10.08 -30.49 19.29
CA SER A 17 -10.96 -29.45 18.71
C SER A 17 -10.27 -28.09 18.58
N CYS A 18 -9.36 -27.74 19.51
CA CYS A 18 -8.62 -26.49 19.48
C CYS A 18 -7.51 -26.49 18.41
N LEU A 19 -6.91 -27.65 18.14
CA LEU A 19 -5.96 -27.85 17.05
C LEU A 19 -6.59 -27.65 15.67
N LEU A 20 -7.85 -28.05 15.46
CA LEU A 20 -8.57 -27.85 14.20
C LEU A 20 -8.98 -26.38 13.96
N ALA A 21 -9.16 -25.59 15.02
CA ALA A 21 -9.51 -24.18 14.91
C ALA A 21 -8.32 -23.27 14.53
N SER A 22 -7.08 -23.78 14.65
CA SER A 22 -5.85 -23.02 14.41
C SER A 22 -5.38 -23.02 12.94
N ALA A 23 -6.12 -23.66 12.01
CA ALA A 23 -5.71 -23.80 10.61
C ALA A 23 -6.05 -22.60 9.69
N ASN A 24 -6.49 -21.47 10.24
CA ASN A 24 -6.74 -20.26 9.45
C ASN A 24 -5.53 -19.32 9.49
N ALA A 25 -4.43 -19.76 8.87
CA ALA A 25 -3.36 -18.85 8.46
C ALA A 25 -3.62 -18.45 7.00
N GLN A 26 -4.61 -17.58 6.75
CA GLN A 26 -4.72 -16.88 5.47
C GLN A 26 -3.74 -15.70 5.49
N ASP A 27 -2.47 -15.98 5.20
CA ASP A 27 -1.55 -14.94 4.75
C ASP A 27 -1.76 -14.78 3.24
N GLY A 28 -2.22 -13.61 2.81
CA GLY A 28 -2.90 -13.36 1.53
C GLY A 28 -2.01 -13.40 0.28
N THR A 29 -1.41 -14.54 -0.04
CA THR A 29 -0.70 -14.79 -1.30
C THR A 29 -1.46 -15.66 -2.30
N GLU A 30 -2.56 -16.28 -1.88
CA GLU A 30 -3.38 -17.16 -2.72
C GLU A 30 -4.43 -16.39 -3.52
N CYS A 31 -4.55 -16.73 -4.81
CA CYS A 31 -5.52 -16.14 -5.74
C CYS A 31 -6.15 -17.19 -6.65
N SER A 32 -7.24 -16.83 -7.32
CA SER A 32 -7.94 -17.72 -8.26
C SER A 32 -8.71 -16.94 -9.33
N ALA A 33 -9.43 -17.65 -10.19
CA ALA A 33 -10.34 -17.04 -11.16
C ALA A 33 -11.44 -16.20 -10.50
N SER A 34 -11.87 -16.56 -9.28
CA SER A 34 -12.90 -15.83 -8.52
C SER A 34 -12.34 -14.90 -7.45
N LEU A 35 -11.09 -15.10 -7.03
CA LEU A 35 -10.41 -14.27 -6.03
C LEU A 35 -9.23 -13.53 -6.66
N PRO A 36 -9.40 -12.27 -7.08
CA PRO A 36 -8.32 -11.51 -7.69
C PRO A 36 -7.26 -11.10 -6.67
N CYS A 37 -6.01 -10.97 -7.14
CA CYS A 37 -4.94 -10.37 -6.36
C CYS A 37 -5.25 -8.92 -6.01
N LYS A 38 -4.96 -8.49 -4.77
CA LYS A 38 -5.03 -7.09 -4.38
C LYS A 38 -4.10 -6.23 -5.25
N VAL A 39 -2.91 -6.75 -5.51
CA VAL A 39 -1.89 -6.14 -6.37
C VAL A 39 -1.27 -7.23 -7.26
N GLY A 40 -1.07 -6.93 -8.54
CA GLY A 40 -0.52 -7.88 -9.51
C GLY A 40 -1.57 -8.75 -10.22
N CYS A 41 -1.05 -9.62 -11.09
CA CYS A 41 -1.79 -10.65 -11.81
C CYS A 41 -1.83 -11.94 -10.99
N CYS A 42 -2.92 -12.69 -11.14
CA CYS A 42 -3.04 -14.01 -10.57
C CYS A 42 -2.56 -15.07 -11.55
N SER A 43 -1.52 -15.81 -11.20
CA SER A 43 -1.07 -16.97 -11.95
C SER A 43 -2.02 -18.17 -11.75
N LYS A 44 -2.05 -19.09 -12.70
CA LYS A 44 -2.80 -20.36 -12.59
C LYS A 44 -2.31 -21.27 -11.45
N PHE A 45 -1.14 -20.96 -10.89
CA PHE A 45 -0.58 -21.63 -9.72
C PHE A 45 -1.10 -21.05 -8.40
N GLY A 46 -1.98 -20.05 -8.46
CA GLY A 46 -2.58 -19.41 -7.31
C GLY A 46 -1.71 -18.35 -6.64
N PHE A 47 -0.65 -17.87 -7.30
CA PHE A 47 0.22 -16.83 -6.74
C PHE A 47 0.07 -15.49 -7.45
N CYS A 48 0.18 -14.41 -6.68
CA CYS A 48 0.14 -13.03 -7.14
C CYS A 48 1.51 -12.46 -7.49
N GLY A 49 1.62 -11.76 -8.62
CA GLY A 49 2.86 -11.11 -9.01
C GLY A 49 2.78 -10.29 -10.30
N PHE A 50 3.92 -9.83 -10.79
CA PHE A 50 4.05 -9.06 -12.04
C PHE A 50 5.04 -9.75 -12.99
N GLY A 51 5.03 -9.32 -14.26
CA GLY A 51 5.89 -9.88 -15.30
C GLY A 51 5.28 -11.11 -15.97
N ALA A 52 6.00 -11.67 -16.94
CA ALA A 52 5.51 -12.76 -17.78
C ALA A 52 5.09 -14.00 -16.97
N ASP A 53 5.80 -14.31 -15.89
CA ASP A 53 5.53 -15.50 -15.06
C ASP A 53 4.16 -15.45 -14.35
N TYR A 54 3.56 -14.26 -14.24
CA TYR A 54 2.27 -14.07 -13.57
C TYR A 54 1.20 -13.55 -14.53
N CYS A 55 1.57 -12.66 -15.45
CA CYS A 55 0.66 -11.91 -16.30
C CYS A 55 0.62 -12.39 -17.76
N SER A 56 1.48 -13.32 -18.18
CA SER A 56 1.42 -13.84 -19.56
C SER A 56 0.11 -14.56 -19.82
N LYS A 57 -0.39 -14.50 -21.07
CA LYS A 57 -1.68 -15.10 -21.46
C LYS A 57 -1.78 -16.61 -21.17
N SER A 58 -0.66 -17.33 -21.14
CA SER A 58 -0.62 -18.79 -20.90
C SER A 58 -0.55 -19.18 -19.41
N VAL A 59 -0.31 -18.21 -18.53
CA VAL A 59 -0.14 -18.44 -17.09
C VAL A 59 -1.19 -17.70 -16.27
N CYS A 60 -1.60 -16.50 -16.69
CA CYS A 60 -2.52 -15.68 -15.94
C CYS A 60 -3.97 -16.21 -15.96
N THR A 61 -4.63 -16.16 -14.81
CA THR A 61 -6.03 -16.57 -14.62
C THR A 61 -6.94 -15.40 -14.22
N ASN A 62 -6.41 -14.35 -13.59
CA ASN A 62 -7.18 -13.16 -13.19
C ASN A 62 -6.26 -11.92 -13.12
N ASN A 63 -6.82 -10.71 -13.26
CA ASN A 63 -6.07 -9.43 -13.27
C ASN A 63 -4.93 -9.34 -14.31
N CYS A 64 -5.05 -10.02 -15.45
CA CYS A 64 -3.95 -10.22 -16.40
C CYS A 64 -3.43 -8.95 -17.09
N ASP A 65 -4.24 -7.89 -17.14
CA ASP A 65 -3.85 -6.62 -17.73
C ASP A 65 -3.11 -5.70 -16.74
N ARG A 66 -2.90 -6.14 -15.49
CA ARG A 66 -2.14 -5.38 -14.50
C ARG A 66 -0.67 -5.31 -14.89
N LYS A 67 -0.12 -4.10 -14.80
CA LYS A 67 1.29 -3.83 -15.07
C LYS A 67 1.98 -3.33 -13.81
N ALA A 68 3.25 -3.68 -13.67
CA ALA A 68 4.07 -3.13 -12.61
C ALA A 68 4.32 -1.63 -12.86
N GLU A 69 4.64 -0.88 -11.81
CA GLU A 69 4.94 0.53 -11.93
C GLU A 69 6.28 0.77 -12.66
N CYS A 70 7.28 -0.07 -12.34
CA CYS A 70 8.64 0.02 -12.83
C CYS A 70 9.27 -1.37 -13.10
N ASP A 71 10.40 -1.41 -13.82
CA ASP A 71 11.17 -2.62 -14.09
C ASP A 71 12.67 -2.35 -14.00
N LEU A 72 13.40 -3.09 -13.16
CA LEU A 72 14.87 -3.09 -13.17
C LEU A 72 15.47 -3.93 -14.30
N GLY A 73 14.62 -4.59 -15.09
CA GLY A 73 14.97 -5.59 -16.07
C GLY A 73 14.56 -6.97 -15.54
N GLY A 74 13.61 -7.60 -16.23
CA GLY A 74 13.17 -8.96 -15.92
C GLY A 74 11.72 -9.21 -16.27
N PHE A 75 10.87 -8.19 -16.21
CA PHE A 75 9.45 -8.34 -16.55
C PHE A 75 9.20 -8.17 -18.03
N GLY A 76 9.83 -7.17 -18.66
CA GLY A 76 9.62 -6.83 -20.06
C GLY A 76 8.58 -5.72 -20.26
N LYS A 77 8.74 -4.94 -21.33
CA LYS A 77 8.01 -3.68 -21.57
C LYS A 77 6.49 -3.85 -21.60
N ASP A 78 6.00 -5.02 -21.99
CA ASP A 78 4.56 -5.28 -22.08
C ASP A 78 3.90 -5.37 -20.70
N TYR A 79 4.67 -5.67 -19.65
CA TYR A 79 4.18 -5.95 -18.30
C TYR A 79 4.42 -4.81 -17.31
N VAL A 80 4.97 -3.68 -17.76
CA VAL A 80 5.25 -2.51 -16.92
C VAL A 80 4.70 -1.23 -17.52
N ASN A 81 4.32 -0.27 -16.68
CA ASN A 81 3.86 1.04 -17.10
C ASN A 81 5.02 1.92 -17.56
N LYS A 82 6.15 1.83 -16.84
CA LYS A 82 7.39 2.54 -17.14
C LYS A 82 8.57 1.63 -16.83
N THR A 83 9.69 1.84 -17.51
CA THR A 83 10.93 1.15 -17.14
C THR A 83 11.56 1.79 -15.89
N THR A 84 11.44 3.11 -15.75
CA THR A 84 11.99 3.86 -14.61
C THR A 84 10.91 4.55 -13.79
N CYS A 85 11.21 4.75 -12.51
CA CYS A 85 10.31 5.43 -11.59
C CYS A 85 10.25 6.95 -11.83
N PRO A 86 9.09 7.59 -11.63
CA PRO A 86 8.99 9.04 -11.60
C PRO A 86 9.94 9.66 -10.56
N LEU A 87 10.38 10.90 -10.79
CA LEU A 87 11.26 11.65 -9.88
C LEU A 87 12.62 10.97 -9.59
N ASN A 88 13.04 10.02 -10.43
CA ASN A 88 14.30 9.29 -10.30
C ASN A 88 14.46 8.56 -8.95
N VAL A 89 13.36 8.11 -8.36
CA VAL A 89 13.37 7.22 -7.18
C VAL A 89 13.74 5.79 -7.60
N CYS A 90 13.87 4.87 -6.64
CA CYS A 90 14.31 3.50 -6.93
C CYS A 90 13.12 2.61 -7.29
N CYS A 91 13.39 1.63 -8.15
CA CYS A 91 12.46 0.55 -8.45
C CYS A 91 12.81 -0.67 -7.60
N SER A 92 11.84 -1.22 -6.88
CA SER A 92 12.00 -2.47 -6.13
C SER A 92 12.01 -3.67 -7.06
N LYS A 93 12.48 -4.81 -6.56
CA LYS A 93 12.45 -6.10 -7.29
C LYS A 93 11.04 -6.57 -7.64
N HIS A 94 10.04 -6.05 -6.94
CA HIS A 94 8.63 -6.38 -7.14
C HIS A 94 7.90 -5.37 -8.05
N GLY A 95 8.62 -4.43 -8.65
CA GLY A 95 8.08 -3.50 -9.64
C GLY A 95 7.30 -2.32 -9.06
N PHE A 96 7.64 -1.91 -7.84
CA PHE A 96 7.10 -0.71 -7.19
C PHE A 96 8.15 0.38 -7.04
N CYS A 97 7.75 1.64 -7.11
CA CYS A 97 8.63 2.79 -6.91
C CYS A 97 8.68 3.26 -5.46
N GLY A 98 9.86 3.62 -4.98
CA GLY A 98 10.03 4.10 -3.61
C GLY A 98 11.42 4.65 -3.30
N THR A 99 11.55 5.20 -2.10
CA THR A 99 12.78 5.84 -1.60
C THR A 99 13.33 5.19 -0.33
N THR A 100 12.63 4.20 0.23
CA THR A 100 13.08 3.49 1.43
C THR A 100 14.13 2.44 1.08
N GLU A 101 14.79 1.90 2.09
CA GLU A 101 15.83 0.88 1.93
C GLU A 101 15.34 -0.37 1.18
N GLU A 102 14.08 -0.76 1.34
CA GLU A 102 13.49 -1.90 0.61
C GLU A 102 13.48 -1.71 -0.92
N PHE A 103 13.50 -0.45 -1.37
CA PHE A 103 13.46 -0.08 -2.78
C PHE A 103 14.85 0.30 -3.28
N CYS A 104 15.63 0.97 -2.44
CA CYS A 104 16.89 1.59 -2.82
C CYS A 104 18.14 0.89 -2.28
N GLY A 105 18.00 -0.04 -1.33
CA GLY A 105 19.10 -0.53 -0.50
C GLY A 105 19.87 0.64 0.10
N ASN A 106 21.17 0.66 -0.14
CA ASN A 106 22.06 1.71 0.36
C ASN A 106 22.02 3.03 -0.45
N LYS A 107 21.30 3.07 -1.58
CA LYS A 107 21.23 4.28 -2.42
C LYS A 107 20.34 5.33 -1.76
N LYS A 108 20.90 6.52 -1.50
CA LYS A 108 20.10 7.66 -1.04
C LYS A 108 19.57 8.46 -2.23
N VAL A 109 18.25 8.63 -2.29
CA VAL A 109 17.61 9.50 -3.29
C VAL A 109 17.52 10.90 -2.71
N SER A 110 18.09 11.88 -3.41
CA SER A 110 17.96 13.29 -3.03
C SER A 110 16.64 13.84 -3.54
N ARG A 111 15.84 14.43 -2.64
CA ARG A 111 14.61 15.12 -3.04
C ARG A 111 14.97 16.36 -3.84
N PRO A 112 14.48 16.51 -5.09
CA PRO A 112 14.75 17.71 -5.86
C PRO A 112 14.20 18.94 -5.12
N SER A 113 15.04 19.95 -4.99
CA SER A 113 14.67 21.28 -4.48
C SER A 113 14.87 22.30 -5.58
N CYS A 114 13.92 23.20 -5.77
CA CYS A 114 14.12 24.40 -6.55
C CYS A 114 14.58 25.55 -5.65
N THR A 115 15.42 26.44 -6.19
CA THR A 115 15.80 27.68 -5.50
C THR A 115 14.56 28.55 -5.36
N VAL A 116 14.20 28.91 -4.14
CA VAL A 116 13.13 29.89 -3.88
C VAL A 116 13.77 31.27 -3.92
N ASP A 117 13.64 31.96 -5.03
CA ASP A 117 14.04 33.37 -5.15
C ASP A 117 12.84 34.31 -4.98
N LYS A 118 13.10 35.61 -4.82
CA LYS A 118 12.03 36.61 -4.66
C LYS A 118 11.09 36.70 -5.89
N SER A 119 11.51 36.19 -7.04
CA SER A 119 10.71 36.08 -8.27
C SER A 119 9.88 34.79 -8.34
N SER A 120 10.16 33.81 -7.49
CA SER A 120 9.47 32.53 -7.42
C SER A 120 8.10 32.71 -6.80
N LYS A 121 7.13 33.09 -7.62
CA LYS A 121 5.72 33.13 -7.21
C LYS A 121 5.17 31.71 -7.19
N PHE A 122 4.75 31.23 -6.03
CA PHE A 122 3.99 29.99 -5.93
C PHE A 122 2.69 30.15 -6.74
N LYS A 123 2.53 29.35 -7.80
CA LYS A 123 1.28 29.32 -8.58
C LYS A 123 0.11 28.73 -7.80
N ARG A 124 0.42 27.91 -6.79
CA ARG A 124 -0.54 27.21 -5.95
C ARG A 124 -0.01 27.17 -4.53
N VAL A 125 -0.85 27.56 -3.57
CA VAL A 125 -0.57 27.47 -2.13
C VAL A 125 -1.77 26.79 -1.50
N VAL A 126 -1.55 25.59 -0.96
CA VAL A 126 -2.61 24.77 -0.36
C VAL A 126 -2.47 24.81 1.15
N GLY A 127 -3.51 25.27 1.83
CA GLY A 127 -3.65 25.19 3.29
C GLY A 127 -4.51 23.98 3.68
N TYR A 128 -4.20 23.39 4.83
CA TYR A 128 -5.05 22.37 5.46
C TYR A 128 -5.65 22.98 6.71
N TYR A 129 -6.97 22.87 6.86
CA TYR A 129 -7.70 23.39 8.00
C TYR A 129 -8.50 22.26 8.64
N GLU A 130 -8.21 21.97 9.90
CA GLU A 130 -9.00 21.00 10.66
C GLU A 130 -10.21 21.69 11.26
N THR A 131 -11.41 21.16 11.03
CA THR A 131 -12.67 21.80 11.46
C THR A 131 -12.77 21.99 12.97
N TRP A 132 -12.16 21.08 13.75
CA TRP A 132 -12.10 21.17 15.21
C TRP A 132 -11.06 22.21 15.71
N SER A 133 -10.35 22.91 14.82
CA SER A 133 -9.46 24.02 15.22
C SER A 133 -10.22 25.13 15.97
N ALA A 134 -11.52 25.28 15.69
CA ALA A 134 -12.41 26.20 16.39
C ALA A 134 -12.82 25.72 17.80
N SER A 135 -12.61 24.45 18.17
CA SER A 135 -12.94 23.90 19.49
C SER A 135 -11.72 23.64 20.37
N ARG A 136 -10.50 23.86 19.86
CA ARG A 136 -9.25 23.74 20.62
C ARG A 136 -9.29 24.58 21.90
N SER A 137 -8.68 24.04 22.96
CA SER A 137 -8.54 24.70 24.28
C SER A 137 -7.61 25.91 24.23
N CYS A 138 -6.58 25.87 23.38
CA CYS A 138 -5.64 26.95 23.13
C CYS A 138 -5.41 27.12 21.62
N ASN A 139 -4.96 28.30 21.19
CA ASN A 139 -4.71 28.63 19.77
C ASN A 139 -5.90 28.27 18.88
N ARG A 140 -7.11 28.57 19.39
CA ARG A 140 -8.34 28.39 18.66
C ARG A 140 -8.28 29.21 17.37
N PHE A 141 -8.57 28.55 16.26
CA PHE A 141 -8.44 29.15 14.94
C PHE A 141 -9.74 28.93 14.17
N TYR A 142 -10.49 30.01 14.00
CA TYR A 142 -11.76 30.01 13.30
C TYR A 142 -11.55 30.13 11.78
N PRO A 143 -12.48 29.61 10.95
CA PRO A 143 -12.36 29.69 9.49
C PRO A 143 -12.20 31.13 8.97
N GLU A 144 -12.83 32.10 9.63
CA GLU A 144 -12.78 33.52 9.25
C GLU A 144 -11.40 34.14 9.47
N GLN A 145 -10.57 33.53 10.31
CA GLN A 145 -9.21 33.99 10.59
C GLN A 145 -8.20 33.50 9.55
N ILE A 146 -8.62 32.69 8.58
CA ILE A 146 -7.73 32.23 7.50
C ILE A 146 -7.32 33.43 6.63
N PRO A 147 -6.00 33.73 6.50
CA PRO A 147 -5.53 34.87 5.73
C PRO A 147 -5.98 34.83 4.27
N ARG A 148 -6.71 35.87 3.85
CA ARG A 148 -7.09 36.06 2.46
C ARG A 148 -5.88 36.41 1.61
N GLY A 149 -5.82 35.87 0.38
CA GLY A 149 -4.76 36.16 -0.59
C GLY A 149 -3.45 35.39 -0.40
N VAL A 150 -3.33 34.57 0.66
CA VAL A 150 -2.16 33.69 0.87
C VAL A 150 -2.38 32.33 0.22
N TYR A 151 -3.56 31.75 0.41
CA TYR A 151 -3.89 30.41 -0.08
C TYR A 151 -4.67 30.48 -1.39
N SER A 152 -4.29 29.65 -2.36
CA SER A 152 -5.10 29.43 -3.55
C SER A 152 -6.16 28.35 -3.32
N HIS A 153 -5.94 27.45 -2.36
CA HIS A 153 -6.90 26.43 -1.92
C HIS A 153 -6.79 26.18 -0.42
N ILE A 154 -7.92 25.88 0.22
CA ILE A 154 -7.99 25.40 1.59
C ILE A 154 -8.71 24.05 1.55
N VAL A 155 -8.10 23.04 2.14
CA VAL A 155 -8.67 21.69 2.28
C VAL A 155 -9.13 21.52 3.72
N GLY A 156 -10.44 21.34 3.91
CA GLY A 156 -11.03 21.00 5.19
C GLY A 156 -10.74 19.54 5.56
N LEU A 157 -10.28 19.30 6.77
CA LEU A 157 -10.10 17.97 7.34
C LEU A 157 -11.15 17.75 8.42
N GLU A 158 -12.03 16.79 8.17
CA GLU A 158 -13.00 16.30 9.14
C GLU A 158 -12.48 14.98 9.71
N VAL A 159 -12.28 14.94 11.02
CA VAL A 159 -11.94 13.72 11.74
C VAL A 159 -13.27 13.11 12.18
N GLN A 160 -13.68 12.05 11.48
CA GLN A 160 -14.79 11.19 11.92
C GLN A 160 -14.35 10.29 13.06
#